data_AF-W1XI69-F1
#
_entry.id   AF-W1XI69-F1
#
_cell.length_a   1.000
_cell.length_b   1.000
_cell.length_c   1.000
_cell.angle_alpha   90.00
_cell.angle_beta   90.00
_cell.angle_gamma   90.00
#
_symmetry.space_group_name_H-M   'P 1'
#
loop_
_entity.id
_entity.type
_entity.pdbx_description
1 polymer ?
#
loop_
_entity_poly.entity_id
_entity_poly.type
_entity_poly.pdbx_seq_one_letter_code
_entity_poly.pdbx_strand_id
1 'polypeptide(L)' 'MSNSVIQRELTALVQEKNYFHFLRHQRILITGATGLIGSMFIKLLILANETHDLDLKVIGHVRSHEKAKNILG' A
#
# COMPACT_ATOMS: atom_id res chain seq x y z
N MET A 1 -6.99 10.52 5.13
CA MET A 1 -6.02 11.06 4.13
C MET A 1 -6.37 12.53 3.88
N SER A 2 -5.51 13.47 4.27
CA SER A 2 -5.77 14.92 4.13
C SER A 2 -4.96 15.59 3.01
N ASN A 3 -4.15 14.83 2.26
CA ASN A 3 -3.32 15.37 1.18
C ASN A 3 -3.90 14.96 -0.19
N SER A 4 -4.49 15.93 -0.88
CA SER A 4 -5.14 15.75 -2.18
C SER A 4 -4.20 15.29 -3.29
N VAL A 5 -2.92 15.67 -3.22
CA VAL A 5 -1.91 15.25 -4.21
C VAL A 5 -1.66 13.76 -4.07
N ILE A 6 -1.39 13.27 -2.87
CA ILE A 6 -1.11 11.85 -2.64
C ILE A 6 -2.28 10.98 -3.12
N GLN A 7 -3.50 11.37 -2.77
CA GLN A 7 -4.68 10.63 -3.20
C GLN A 7 -4.81 10.61 -4.72
N ARG A 8 -4.61 11.76 -5.39
CA ARG A 8 -4.64 11.85 -6.85
C ARG A 8 -3.61 10.93 -7.51
N GLU A 9 -2.35 10.98 -7.04
CA GLU A 9 -1.27 10.18 -7.63
C GLU A 9 -1.51 8.67 -7.44
N LEU A 10 -1.94 8.24 -6.25
CA LEU A 10 -2.26 6.83 -6.00
C LEU A 10 -3.44 6.34 -6.85
N THR A 11 -4.50 7.15 -6.97
CA THR A 11 -5.66 6.83 -7.81
C THR A 11 -5.30 6.79 -9.30
N ALA A 12 -4.37 7.63 -9.76
CA ALA A 12 -3.90 7.59 -11.14
C ALA A 12 -3.08 6.31 -11.41
N LEU A 13 -2.14 5.97 -10.52
CA LEU A 13 -1.31 4.77 -10.64
C LEU A 13 -2.12 3.48 -10.65
N VAL A 14 -3.18 3.41 -9.83
CA VAL A 14 -4.00 2.19 -9.73
C VAL A 14 -4.83 1.93 -10.99
N GLN A 15 -5.05 2.91 -11.88
CA GLN A 15 -5.79 2.65 -13.12
C GLN A 15 -5.04 1.68 -14.05
N GLU A 16 -3.71 1.61 -13.93
CA GLU A 16 -2.89 0.73 -14.75
C GLU A 16 -2.84 -0.69 -14.18
N LYS A 17 -3.85 -1.50 -14.52
CA LYS A 17 -4.03 -2.88 -14.04
C LYS A 17 -2.80 -3.78 -14.26
N ASN A 18 -2.07 -3.57 -15.36
CA ASN A 18 -0.92 -4.41 -15.72
C ASN A 18 0.23 -4.33 -14.70
N TYR A 19 0.32 -3.24 -13.92
CA TYR A 19 1.33 -3.12 -12.86
C TYR A 19 1.09 -4.04 -11.67
N PHE A 20 -0.14 -4.52 -11.48
CA PHE A 20 -0.52 -5.24 -10.26
C PHE A 20 -0.98 -6.67 -10.49
N HIS A 21 -1.33 -7.04 -11.72
CA HIS A 21 -1.88 -8.38 -12.00
C HIS A 21 -0.94 -9.52 -11.57
N PHE A 22 0.37 -9.35 -11.74
CA PHE A 22 1.36 -10.36 -11.33
C PHE A 22 1.43 -10.59 -9.81
N LEU A 23 0.85 -9.68 -9.01
CA LEU A 23 0.81 -9.78 -7.56
C LEU A 23 -0.40 -10.59 -7.05
N ARG A 24 -1.34 -11.02 -7.91
CA ARG A 24 -2.56 -11.71 -7.48
C ARG A 24 -2.25 -12.92 -6.58
N HIS A 25 -2.97 -13.05 -5.47
CA HIS A 25 -2.81 -14.08 -4.43
C HIS A 25 -1.47 -14.07 -3.67
N GLN A 26 -0.66 -13.02 -3.82
CA GLN A 26 0.64 -12.94 -3.17
C GLN A 26 0.55 -12.39 -1.73
N ARG A 27 1.50 -12.82 -0.91
CA ARG A 27 1.75 -12.28 0.43
C ARG A 27 3.05 -11.50 0.42
N ILE A 28 3.00 -10.22 0.79
CA ILE A 28 4.11 -9.28 0.61
C ILE A 28 4.55 -8.75 1.98
N LEU A 29 5.80 -9.04 2.35
CA LEU A 29 6.46 -8.47 3.52
C LEU A 29 7.16 -7.17 3.13
N ILE A 30 6.81 -6.06 3.79
CA ILE A 30 7.43 -4.75 3.57
C ILE A 30 8.19 -4.35 4.82
N THR A 31 9.52 -4.30 4.73
CA THR A 31 10.38 -3.76 5.78
C THR A 31 10.39 -2.24 5.75
N GLY A 32 10.46 -1.60 6.93
CA GLY A 32 10.42 -0.14 6.98
C GLY A 32 9.04 0.41 6.62
N ALA A 33 7.98 -0.32 6.98
CA ALA A 33 6.59 -0.01 6.63
C ALA A 33 6.11 1.40 7.08
N THR A 34 6.74 1.98 8.09
CA THR A 34 6.47 3.34 8.57
C THR A 34 7.31 4.44 7.92
N GLY A 35 8.22 4.08 7.02
CA GLY A 35 9.02 5.05 6.25
C GLY A 35 8.18 5.70 5.16
N LEU A 36 8.70 6.77 4.55
CA LEU A 36 8.00 7.49 3.47
C LEU A 36 7.63 6.53 2.33
N ILE A 37 8.62 5.87 1.74
CA ILE A 37 8.40 4.94 0.60
C ILE A 37 7.58 3.73 1.04
N GLY A 38 7.94 3.09 2.15
CA GLY A 38 7.24 1.89 2.62
C GLY A 38 5.76 2.12 2.89
N SER A 39 5.41 3.21 3.57
CA SER A 39 4.01 3.53 3.90
C SER A 39 3.19 3.89 2.66
N MET A 40 3.80 4.60 1.69
CA MET A 40 3.16 4.92 0.42
C MET A 40 2.93 3.68 -0.43
N PHE A 41 3.92 2.78 -0.48
CA PHE A 41 3.80 1.53 -1.21
C PHE A 41 2.74 0.61 -0.61
N ILE A 42 2.66 0.52 0.72
CA ILE A 42 1.56 -0.19 1.41
C ILE A 42 0.20 0.39 1.02
N LYS A 43 0.05 1.72 1.05
CA LYS A 43 -1.21 2.39 0.66
C LYS A 43 -1.57 2.12 -0.79
N LEU A 44 -0.60 2.13 -1.70
CA LEU A 44 -0.80 1.77 -3.10
C LEU A 44 -1.27 0.32 -3.25
N LEU A 45 -0.62 -0.62 -2.57
CA LEU A 45 -0.97 -2.05 -2.66
C LEU A 45 -2.35 -2.34 -2.08
N ILE A 46 -2.75 -1.66 -1.00
CA ILE A 46 -4.11 -1.78 -0.44
C ILE A 46 -5.13 -1.27 -1.47
N LEU A 47 -4.91 -0.08 -2.03
CA LEU A 47 -5.81 0.49 -3.03
C LEU A 47 -5.88 -0.39 -4.29
N ALA A 48 -4.76 -0.93 -4.76
CA ALA A 48 -4.71 -1.85 -5.89
C ALA A 48 -5.42 -3.17 -5.60
N ASN A 49 -5.30 -3.68 -4.37
CA ASN A 49 -5.99 -4.88 -3.95
C ASN A 49 -7.52 -4.73 -4.03
N GLU A 50 -8.03 -3.60 -3.52
CA GLU A 50 -9.45 -3.27 -3.56
C GLU A 50 -9.94 -3.01 -4.99
N THR A 51 -9.15 -2.29 -5.80
CA THR A 51 -9.53 -1.89 -7.16
C THR A 51 -9.56 -3.07 -8.14
N HIS A 52 -8.62 -4.02 -8.01
CA HIS A 52 -8.42 -5.08 -9.00
C HIS A 52 -8.74 -6.50 -8.51
N ASP A 53 -9.30 -6.65 -7.29
CA ASP A 53 -9.61 -7.94 -6.67
C ASP A 53 -8.42 -8.92 -6.69
N LEU A 54 -7.32 -8.46 -6.11
CA LEU A 54 -6.03 -9.15 -6.21
C LEU A 54 -5.83 -10.22 -5.12
N ASP A 55 -6.63 -10.22 -4.06
CA ASP A 55 -6.43 -11.10 -2.89
C ASP A 55 -5.00 -11.02 -2.30
N LEU A 56 -4.49 -9.79 -2.15
CA LEU A 56 -3.19 -9.53 -1.52
C LEU A 56 -3.26 -9.62 0.00
N LYS A 57 -2.17 -10.10 0.60
CA LYS A 57 -1.89 -9.91 2.04
C LYS A 57 -0.61 -9.11 2.22
N VAL A 58 -0.71 -7.91 2.79
CA VAL A 58 0.44 -7.06 3.06
C VAL A 58 0.81 -7.15 4.54
N ILE A 59 2.08 -7.46 4.82
CA ILE A 59 2.64 -7.56 6.17
C ILE A 59 3.67 -6.44 6.35
N GLY A 60 3.39 -5.49 7.24
CA GLY A 60 4.33 -4.40 7.54
C GLY A 60 5.27 -4.75 8.69
N HIS A 61 6.57 -4.85 8.43
CA HIS A 61 7.58 -4.99 9.48
C HIS A 61 8.00 -3.61 10.02
N VAL A 62 7.77 -3.42 11.32
CA VAL A 62 7.94 -2.15 12.04
C VAL A 62 8.72 -2.35 13.33
N ARG A 63 9.41 -1.29 13.77
CA ARG A 63 10.10 -1.25 15.07
C ARG A 63 9.22 -0.72 16.20
N SER A 64 8.22 0.11 15.87
CA SER A 64 7.28 0.72 16.82
C SER A 64 5.86 0.49 16.32
N HIS A 65 5.06 -0.20 17.13
CA HIS A 65 3.66 -0.45 16.83
C HIS A 65 2.83 0.84 16.87
N GLU A 66 3.13 1.75 17.80
CA GLU A 66 2.47 3.05 17.90
C GLU A 66 2.69 3.88 16.62
N LYS A 67 3.93 3.94 16.13
CA LYS A 67 4.23 4.63 14.87
C LYS A 67 3.50 4.01 13.69
N ALA A 68 3.36 2.68 13.67
CA ALA A 68 2.61 1.99 12.63
C ALA A 68 1.14 2.41 12.65
N LYS A 69 0.52 2.43 13.84
CA LYS A 69 -0.87 2.85 14.02
C LYS A 69 -1.10 4.29 13.56
N ASN A 70 -0.19 5.22 13.88
CA ASN A 70 -0.34 6.62 13.48
C ASN A 70 -0.18 6.87 11.96
N ILE A 71 0.55 6.01 11.24
CA ILE A 71 0.87 6.22 9.80
C ILE A 71 -0.04 5.40 8.87
N LEU A 72 -0.43 4.21 9.30
CA LEU A 72 -1.15 3.22 8.50
C LEU A 72 -2.57 2.89 9.03
N GLY A 73 -2.83 3.11 10.32
CA GLY A 73 -4.16 2.95 10.93
C GLY A 73 -4.98 4.23 10.86
#